data_AF-A0A4Y2FN89-F1
#
_entry.id   AF-A0A4Y2FN89-F1
#
_cell.length_a   1.000
_cell.length_b   1.000
_cell.length_c   1.000
_cell.angle_alpha   90.00
_cell.angle_beta   90.00
_cell.angle_gamma   90.00
#
_symmetry.space_group_name_H-M   'P 1'
#
loop_
_entity.id
_entity.type
_entity.pdbx_description
1 polymer ?
#
loop_
_entity_poly.entity_id
_entity_poly.type
_entity_poly.pdbx_seq_one_letter_code
_entity_poly.pdbx_strand_id
1 'polypeptide(L)'
;LEILSPSTPTRFGNHSASTIDLAIVREFLYPYDIISLPELSSDHNPVLLNFYFKYSIPSINGKTKTNWNKFRNQINSADNLNNFNINSTTDLDLFVEKYETQILDARIAASNPIPNSQNYIDPRIRELNNERKFVRKMFQRLRNPALKTKLNQLNKRINKLNDKIENEKYLDTLTNVNTYDGTFWNFTSSFKRKKSNIPTLKGPASIAQINLEKANCIADSLENQFQLNELHDNDTETIVGNSVRCFLNTVPNHFNDFPPTNNNEIINCIKKLNKNKAPGYDGINNKIILNLPYHDY
;
A
#
# COMPACT_ATOMS: atom_id res chain seq x y z
N LEU A 1 -0.07 -6.48 29.00
CA LEU A 1 -1.05 -6.39 27.89
C LEU A 1 -2.15 -5.45 28.36
N GLU A 2 -2.55 -4.48 27.57
CA GLU A 2 -3.57 -3.49 27.89
C GLU A 2 -4.59 -3.44 26.76
N ILE A 3 -5.87 -3.23 27.09
CA ILE A 3 -6.96 -3.12 26.13
C ILE A 3 -7.41 -1.67 26.09
N LEU A 4 -7.26 -1.04 24.93
CA LEU A 4 -7.72 0.32 24.65
C LEU A 4 -9.10 0.27 24.03
N SER A 5 -10.02 1.06 24.56
CA SER A 5 -11.41 1.12 24.08
C SER A 5 -11.90 2.56 23.98
N PRO A 6 -12.67 2.93 22.94
CA PRO A 6 -13.29 4.24 22.86
C PRO A 6 -14.34 4.41 23.96
N SER A 7 -14.49 5.64 24.45
CA SER A 7 -15.49 6.01 25.47
C SER A 7 -16.95 5.95 24.97
N THR A 8 -17.15 5.73 23.67
CA THR A 8 -18.47 5.64 23.03
C THR A 8 -18.60 4.30 22.30
N PRO A 9 -19.84 3.76 22.20
CA PRO A 9 -20.06 2.46 21.57
C PRO A 9 -19.51 2.39 20.14
N THR A 10 -19.02 1.22 19.75
CA THR A 10 -18.50 0.98 18.40
C THR A 10 -19.51 0.24 17.53
N ARG A 11 -20.50 -0.43 18.11
CA ARG A 11 -21.59 -1.08 17.39
C ARG A 11 -22.95 -0.60 17.88
N PHE A 12 -23.84 -0.31 16.94
CA PHE A 12 -25.20 0.17 17.18
C PHE A 12 -26.22 -0.80 16.57
N GLY A 13 -26.80 -1.66 17.40
CA GLY A 13 -27.96 -2.47 17.04
C GLY A 13 -29.26 -1.66 17.02
N ASN A 14 -30.37 -2.30 16.64
CA ASN A 14 -31.70 -1.70 16.62
C ASN A 14 -32.10 -1.14 17.99
N HIS A 15 -31.79 -1.88 19.06
CA HIS A 15 -32.15 -1.53 20.44
C HIS A 15 -30.97 -1.60 21.41
N SER A 16 -29.75 -1.70 20.90
CA SER A 16 -28.54 -1.85 21.73
C SER A 16 -27.37 -1.03 21.21
N ALA A 17 -26.42 -0.78 22.09
CA ALA A 17 -25.12 -0.22 21.76
C ALA A 17 -24.06 -1.01 22.54
N SER A 18 -22.95 -1.34 21.89
CA SER A 18 -21.87 -2.12 22.49
C SER A 18 -20.52 -1.64 21.98
N THR A 19 -19.48 -1.80 22.79
CA THR A 19 -18.09 -1.52 22.42
C THR A 19 -17.40 -2.86 22.22
N ILE A 20 -17.23 -3.27 20.96
CA ILE A 20 -16.62 -4.57 20.60
C ILE A 20 -15.42 -4.43 19.67
N ASP A 21 -15.18 -3.22 19.17
CA ASP A 21 -14.01 -2.91 18.37
C ASP A 21 -12.98 -2.25 19.29
N LEU A 22 -11.91 -2.98 19.60
CA LEU A 22 -10.92 -2.67 20.64
C LEU A 22 -9.51 -2.73 20.05
N ALA A 23 -8.55 -2.04 20.67
CA ALA A 23 -7.13 -2.19 20.35
C ALA A 23 -6.41 -2.87 21.52
N ILE A 24 -5.53 -3.82 21.21
CA ILE A 24 -4.71 -4.50 22.22
C ILE A 24 -3.28 -4.00 22.07
N VAL A 25 -2.69 -3.51 23.17
CA VAL A 25 -1.32 -3.02 23.19
C VAL A 25 -0.50 -3.74 24.25
N ARG A 26 0.81 -3.79 24.04
CA ARG A 26 1.78 -4.33 24.99
C ARG A 26 2.87 -3.30 25.17
N GLU A 27 3.10 -2.90 26.42
CA GLU A 27 4.21 -2.00 26.79
C GLU A 27 4.18 -0.67 26.01
N PHE A 28 2.99 -0.13 25.76
CA PHE A 28 2.80 1.08 24.97
C PHE A 28 2.69 2.32 25.89
N LEU A 29 3.76 3.11 25.97
CA LEU A 29 3.87 4.24 26.91
C LEU A 29 3.63 5.61 26.28
N TYR A 30 3.18 5.68 25.03
CA TYR A 30 2.96 6.95 24.33
C TYR A 30 1.55 7.48 24.58
N PRO A 31 1.35 8.82 24.64
CA PRO A 31 0.02 9.41 24.69
C PRO A 31 -0.78 8.98 23.47
N TYR A 32 -2.06 8.66 23.69
CA TYR A 32 -2.97 8.22 22.64
C TYR A 32 -4.39 8.77 22.88
N ASP A 33 -5.17 8.83 21.80
CA ASP A 33 -6.62 9.05 21.85
C ASP A 33 -7.34 7.95 21.05
N ILE A 34 -8.44 7.42 21.60
CA ILE A 34 -9.27 6.42 20.92
C ILE A 34 -10.73 6.87 20.87
N ILE A 35 -11.27 7.00 19.66
CA ILE A 35 -12.63 7.50 19.44
C ILE A 35 -13.42 6.63 18.47
N SER A 36 -14.71 6.44 18.76
CA SER A 36 -15.67 5.83 17.84
C SER A 36 -16.27 6.92 16.95
N LEU A 37 -16.14 6.75 15.63
CA LEU A 37 -16.61 7.71 14.65
C LEU A 37 -17.99 7.31 14.13
N PRO A 38 -19.02 8.16 14.26
CA PRO A 38 -20.37 7.90 13.73
C PRO A 38 -20.43 8.08 12.20
N GLU A 39 -19.44 7.54 11.50
CA GLU A 39 -19.23 7.64 10.07
C GLU A 39 -19.58 6.31 9.36
N LEU A 40 -19.59 6.34 8.02
CA LEU A 40 -19.95 5.22 7.15
C LEU A 40 -21.42 4.74 7.30
N SER A 41 -21.74 3.59 6.70
CA SER A 41 -23.09 3.01 6.63
C SER A 41 -23.27 1.72 7.42
N SER A 42 -22.18 1.13 7.95
CA SER A 42 -22.23 -0.09 8.77
C SER A 42 -22.97 0.14 10.10
N ASP A 43 -23.44 -0.93 10.75
CA ASP A 43 -23.88 -0.92 12.15
C ASP A 43 -22.70 -0.80 13.12
N HIS A 44 -21.48 -1.06 12.65
CA HIS A 44 -20.24 -0.68 13.31
C HIS A 44 -19.79 0.73 12.90
N ASN A 45 -19.33 1.50 13.89
CA ASN A 45 -18.64 2.77 13.76
C ASN A 45 -17.13 2.48 13.70
N PRO A 46 -16.39 3.07 12.74
CA PRO A 46 -14.94 3.01 12.73
C PRO A 46 -14.32 3.52 14.03
N VAL A 47 -13.27 2.86 14.50
CA VAL A 47 -12.46 3.32 15.62
C VAL A 47 -11.24 4.05 15.07
N LEU A 48 -11.04 5.30 15.49
CA LEU A 48 -9.82 6.06 15.21
C LEU A 48 -8.94 6.05 16.46
N LEU A 49 -7.75 5.48 16.34
CA LEU A 49 -6.72 5.46 17.36
C LEU A 49 -5.57 6.37 16.91
N ASN A 50 -5.39 7.49 17.60
CA ASN A 50 -4.32 8.45 17.35
C ASN A 50 -3.17 8.21 18.33
N PHE A 51 -1.95 8.18 17.83
CA PHE A 51 -0.74 8.10 18.65
C PHE A 51 0.07 9.37 18.49
N TYR A 52 0.52 9.94 19.61
CA TYR A 52 1.26 11.19 19.62
C TYR A 52 2.74 10.92 19.84
N PHE A 53 3.49 10.89 18.73
CA PHE A 53 4.92 10.69 18.76
C PHE A 53 5.68 12.00 18.60
N LYS A 54 6.79 12.15 19.34
CA LYS A 54 7.75 13.26 19.17
C LYS A 54 8.84 12.86 18.19
N TYR A 55 8.50 12.65 16.92
CA TYR A 55 9.49 12.53 15.85
C TYR A 55 9.07 13.33 14.62
N SER A 56 10.05 13.90 13.93
CA SER A 56 9.86 14.50 12.62
C SER A 56 9.88 13.39 11.57
N ILE A 57 8.77 13.21 10.86
CA ILE A 57 8.78 12.44 9.62
C ILE A 57 9.40 13.36 8.56
N PRO A 58 10.39 12.91 7.78
CA PRO A 58 10.85 13.68 6.63
C PRO A 58 9.65 14.02 5.75
N SER A 59 9.58 15.26 5.24
CA SER A 59 8.46 15.71 4.40
C SER A 59 8.25 14.72 3.25
N ILE A 60 7.20 13.91 3.35
CA ILE A 60 6.81 13.02 2.26
C ILE A 60 6.19 13.92 1.21
N ASN A 61 7.01 14.40 0.29
CA ASN A 61 6.52 14.97 -0.95
C ASN A 61 5.58 13.91 -1.55
N GLY A 62 4.35 14.29 -1.88
CA GLY A 62 3.34 13.38 -2.44
C GLY A 62 3.86 12.64 -3.68
N LYS A 63 3.05 11.76 -4.27
CA LYS A 63 3.49 10.97 -5.44
C LYS A 63 4.18 11.86 -6.48
N THR A 64 5.44 11.61 -6.77
CA THR A 64 6.19 12.36 -7.79
C THR A 64 6.38 11.53 -9.05
N LYS A 65 6.47 12.20 -10.20
CA LYS A 65 6.87 11.61 -11.47
C LYS A 65 8.25 12.17 -11.83
N THR A 66 9.25 11.29 -11.85
CA THR A 66 10.61 11.63 -12.26
C THR A 66 10.78 11.45 -13.76
N ASN A 67 11.33 12.44 -14.45
CA ASN A 67 11.82 12.31 -15.82
C ASN A 67 13.24 11.73 -15.78
N TRP A 68 13.38 10.43 -16.05
CA TRP A 68 14.67 9.73 -15.98
C TRP A 68 15.70 10.21 -17.00
N ASN A 69 15.28 10.76 -18.14
CA ASN A 69 16.20 11.37 -19.09
C ASN A 69 16.79 12.68 -18.53
N LYS A 70 15.94 13.52 -17.93
CA LYS A 70 16.40 14.75 -17.26
C LYS A 70 17.32 14.42 -16.09
N PHE A 71 16.98 13.41 -15.29
CA PHE A 71 17.82 12.90 -14.20
C PHE A 71 19.20 12.49 -14.69
N ARG A 72 19.27 11.61 -15.71
CA ARG A 72 20.55 11.17 -16.30
C ARG A 72 21.38 12.33 -16.83
N ASN A 73 20.74 13.27 -17.51
CA ASN A 73 21.44 14.46 -18.03
C ASN A 73 22.01 15.31 -16.89
N GLN A 74 21.28 15.48 -15.78
CA GLN A 74 21.76 16.22 -14.62
C GLN A 74 22.94 15.54 -13.93
N ILE A 75 22.91 14.22 -13.78
CA ILE A 75 24.05 13.46 -13.24
C ILE A 75 25.27 13.58 -14.17
N ASN A 76 25.09 13.42 -15.47
CA ASN A 76 26.19 13.53 -16.45
C ASN A 76 26.79 14.94 -16.55
N SER A 77 26.00 15.97 -16.23
CA SER A 77 26.47 17.37 -16.21
C SER A 77 26.98 17.83 -14.85
N ALA A 78 26.87 17.00 -13.80
CA ALA A 78 27.35 17.33 -12.47
C ALA A 78 28.89 17.35 -12.40
N ASP A 79 29.44 18.03 -11.39
CA ASP A 79 30.88 18.11 -11.18
C ASP A 79 31.50 16.71 -11.08
N ASN A 80 32.54 16.48 -11.88
CA ASN A 80 33.24 15.21 -11.88
C ASN A 80 33.95 14.99 -10.54
N LEU A 81 33.46 14.02 -9.77
CA LEU A 81 33.97 13.66 -8.46
C LEU A 81 35.32 12.92 -8.52
N ASN A 82 35.79 12.51 -9.70
CA ASN A 82 37.01 11.73 -9.88
C ASN A 82 38.30 12.42 -9.38
N ASN A 83 38.28 13.74 -9.12
CA ASN A 83 39.44 14.49 -8.67
C ASN A 83 39.56 14.60 -7.14
N PHE A 84 38.69 13.93 -6.36
CA PHE A 84 38.81 13.89 -4.91
C PHE A 84 39.98 13.00 -4.47
N ASN A 85 40.93 13.58 -3.74
CA ASN A 85 42.02 12.80 -3.14
C ASN A 85 41.59 12.30 -1.75
N ILE A 86 41.38 10.99 -1.61
CA ILE A 86 40.91 10.36 -0.37
C ILE A 86 42.13 9.89 0.42
N ASN A 87 42.50 10.65 1.46
CA ASN A 87 43.66 10.32 2.31
C ASN A 87 43.27 9.93 3.74
N SER A 88 42.00 10.12 4.12
CA SER A 88 41.47 9.79 5.44
C SER A 88 40.06 9.21 5.34
N THR A 89 39.59 8.59 6.42
CA THR A 89 38.21 8.11 6.55
C THR A 89 37.21 9.26 6.45
N THR A 90 37.55 10.43 7.00
CA THR A 90 36.71 11.63 6.93
C THR A 90 36.55 12.13 5.50
N ASP A 91 37.62 12.07 4.69
CA ASP A 91 37.55 12.44 3.27
C ASP A 91 36.63 11.49 2.48
N LEU A 92 36.62 10.19 2.85
CA LEU A 92 35.73 9.19 2.26
C LEU A 92 34.27 9.48 2.61
N ASP A 93 33.96 9.77 3.87
CA ASP A 93 32.61 10.08 4.31
C ASP A 93 32.07 11.34 3.61
N LEU A 94 32.90 12.39 3.49
CA LEU A 94 32.55 13.61 2.76
C LEU A 94 32.33 13.36 1.26
N PHE A 95 33.11 12.46 0.66
CA PHE A 95 32.93 12.07 -0.73
C PHE A 95 31.59 11.37 -0.94
N VAL A 96 31.25 10.41 -0.06
CA VAL A 96 29.98 9.68 -0.10
C VAL A 96 28.80 10.64 0.08
N GLU A 97 28.85 11.51 1.09
CA GLU A 97 27.81 12.51 1.34
C GLU A 97 27.59 13.42 0.13
N LYS A 98 28.69 13.88 -0.51
CA LYS A 98 28.61 14.71 -1.71
C LYS A 98 27.99 13.95 -2.89
N TYR A 99 28.36 12.68 -3.09
CA TYR A 99 27.80 11.85 -4.15
C TYR A 99 26.30 11.57 -3.93
N GLU A 100 25.90 11.22 -2.71
CA GLU A 100 24.51 11.02 -2.33
C GLU A 100 23.69 12.30 -2.56
N THR A 101 24.21 13.44 -2.12
CA THR A 101 23.57 14.76 -2.31
C THR A 101 23.37 15.07 -3.79
N GLN A 102 24.38 14.86 -4.64
CA GLN A 102 24.25 15.04 -6.09
C GLN A 102 23.15 14.17 -6.70
N ILE A 103 23.06 12.90 -6.28
CA ILE A 103 22.02 11.97 -6.74
C ILE A 103 20.63 12.47 -6.34
N LEU A 104 20.46 12.87 -5.08
CA LEU A 104 19.19 13.33 -4.54
C LEU A 104 18.76 14.66 -5.19
N ASP A 105 19.67 15.61 -5.36
CA ASP A 105 19.40 16.90 -5.99
C ASP A 105 19.00 16.75 -7.46
N ALA A 106 19.72 15.92 -8.22
CA ALA A 106 19.34 15.57 -9.59
C ALA A 106 17.96 14.91 -9.63
N ARG A 107 17.65 14.03 -8.68
CA ARG A 107 16.31 13.43 -8.60
C ARG A 107 15.24 14.48 -8.33
N ILE A 108 15.46 15.38 -7.37
CA ILE A 108 14.51 16.43 -6.99
C ILE A 108 14.27 17.34 -8.19
N ALA A 109 15.32 17.82 -8.85
CA ALA A 109 15.23 18.71 -10.00
C ALA A 109 14.62 18.04 -11.25
N ALA A 110 14.71 16.71 -11.36
CA ALA A 110 14.07 15.92 -12.41
C ALA A 110 12.64 15.44 -12.08
N SER A 111 12.15 15.71 -10.87
CA SER A 111 10.85 15.22 -10.39
C SER A 111 9.81 16.32 -10.32
N ASN A 112 8.59 16.00 -10.74
CA ASN A 112 7.42 16.88 -10.58
C ASN A 112 6.38 16.23 -9.68
N PRO A 113 5.69 16.98 -8.81
CA PRO A 113 4.56 16.45 -8.06
C PRO A 113 3.46 16.02 -9.01
N ILE A 114 2.90 14.83 -8.78
CA ILE A 114 1.68 14.39 -9.45
C ILE A 114 0.53 15.02 -8.67
N PRO A 115 -0.33 15.84 -9.31
CA PRO A 115 -1.51 16.36 -8.64
C PRO A 115 -2.35 15.18 -8.17
N ASN A 116 -2.83 15.26 -6.92
CA ASN A 116 -3.78 14.26 -6.42
C ASN A 116 -5.00 14.28 -7.35
N SER A 117 -5.32 13.14 -7.96
CA SER A 117 -6.58 12.96 -8.67
C SER A 117 -7.70 13.03 -7.63
N GLN A 118 -8.24 14.22 -7.39
CA GLN A 118 -9.46 14.33 -6.61
C GLN A 118 -10.57 13.71 -7.46
N ASN A 119 -11.13 12.60 -6.97
CA ASN A 119 -12.35 12.07 -7.55
C ASN A 119 -13.42 13.15 -7.39
N TYR A 120 -13.97 13.62 -8.52
CA TYR A 120 -15.08 14.56 -8.49
C TYR A 120 -16.25 13.93 -7.75
N ILE A 121 -16.75 14.62 -6.73
CA ILE A 121 -17.96 14.26 -6.02
C ILE A 121 -18.97 15.37 -6.28
N ASP A 122 -20.16 15.00 -6.74
CA ASP A 122 -21.24 15.94 -6.98
C ASP A 122 -21.55 16.74 -5.68
N PRO A 123 -21.54 18.08 -5.72
CA PRO A 123 -21.77 18.92 -4.53
C PRO A 123 -23.07 18.59 -3.80
N ARG A 124 -24.13 18.20 -4.53
CA ARG A 124 -25.44 17.84 -3.98
C ARG A 124 -25.35 16.53 -3.18
N ILE A 125 -24.57 15.55 -3.67
CA ILE A 125 -24.30 14.31 -2.94
C ILE A 125 -23.45 14.58 -1.69
N ARG A 126 -22.48 15.50 -1.78
CA ARG A 126 -21.66 15.90 -0.63
C ARG A 126 -22.52 16.53 0.48
N GLU A 127 -23.40 17.45 0.12
CA GLU A 127 -24.33 18.10 1.06
C GLU A 127 -25.26 17.08 1.74
N LEU A 128 -25.91 16.20 0.97
CA LEU A 128 -26.76 15.14 1.51
C LEU A 128 -25.99 14.18 2.43
N ASN A 129 -24.74 13.85 2.09
CA ASN A 129 -23.91 13.02 2.96
C ASN A 129 -23.56 13.72 4.28
N ASN A 130 -23.29 15.02 4.26
CA ASN A 130 -23.02 15.78 5.48
C ASN A 130 -24.26 15.82 6.38
N GLU A 131 -25.44 16.08 5.82
CA GLU A 131 -26.70 16.05 6.57
C GLU A 131 -26.97 14.64 7.12
N ARG A 132 -26.75 13.60 6.30
CA ARG A 132 -26.91 12.20 6.71
C ARG A 132 -25.99 11.85 7.88
N LYS A 133 -24.71 12.26 7.82
CA LYS A 133 -23.74 12.08 8.93
C LYS A 133 -24.21 12.76 10.20
N PHE A 134 -24.70 14.00 10.11
CA PHE A 134 -25.24 14.73 11.25
C PHE A 134 -26.46 14.03 11.86
N VAL A 135 -27.46 13.65 11.04
CA VAL A 135 -28.67 12.95 11.51
C VAL A 135 -28.33 11.59 12.11
N ARG A 136 -27.37 10.84 11.53
CA ARG A 136 -26.87 9.58 12.10
C ARG A 136 -26.27 9.79 13.48
N LYS A 137 -25.39 10.78 13.64
CA LYS A 137 -24.78 11.14 14.93
C LYS A 137 -25.85 11.47 15.97
N MET A 138 -26.87 12.26 15.60
CA MET A 138 -27.97 12.59 16.48
C MET A 138 -28.83 11.37 16.84
N PHE A 139 -29.11 10.49 15.87
CA PHE A 139 -29.85 9.25 16.11
C PHE A 139 -29.09 8.33 17.07
N GLN A 140 -27.79 8.14 16.89
CA GLN A 140 -26.97 7.31 17.78
C GLN A 140 -26.96 7.84 19.22
N ARG A 141 -26.96 9.17 19.40
CA ARG A 141 -27.00 9.83 20.72
C ARG A 141 -28.38 9.80 21.38
N LEU A 142 -29.43 10.13 20.64
CA LEU A 142 -30.77 10.37 21.20
C LEU A 142 -31.72 9.18 21.05
N ARG A 143 -31.39 8.22 20.18
CA ARG A 143 -32.22 7.06 19.80
C ARG A 143 -33.65 7.41 19.40
N ASN A 144 -33.87 8.63 18.91
CA ASN A 144 -35.19 9.11 18.47
C ASN A 144 -35.60 8.48 17.11
N PRO A 145 -36.76 7.79 17.03
CA PRO A 145 -37.27 7.20 15.79
C PRO A 145 -37.43 8.19 14.62
N ALA A 146 -37.79 9.45 14.88
CA ALA A 146 -37.92 10.47 13.85
C ALA A 146 -36.60 10.73 13.12
N LEU A 147 -35.47 10.69 13.85
CA LEU A 147 -34.14 10.80 13.26
C LEU A 147 -33.79 9.58 12.41
N LYS A 148 -34.23 8.37 12.80
CA LYS A 148 -34.07 7.16 11.98
C LYS A 148 -34.85 7.27 10.68
N THR A 149 -36.08 7.78 10.73
CA THR A 149 -36.89 8.03 9.54
C THR A 149 -36.21 9.03 8.62
N LYS A 150 -35.74 10.17 9.15
CA LYS A 150 -34.99 11.17 8.36
C LYS A 150 -33.70 10.58 7.77
N LEU A 151 -32.96 9.77 8.52
CA LEU A 151 -31.77 9.07 8.03
C LEU A 151 -32.09 8.16 6.83
N ASN A 152 -33.17 7.37 6.93
CA ASN A 152 -33.61 6.49 5.86
C ASN A 152 -34.06 7.27 4.61
N GLN A 153 -34.73 8.42 4.79
CA GLN A 153 -35.10 9.32 3.69
C GLN A 153 -33.87 9.88 2.98
N LEU A 154 -32.86 10.35 3.74
CA LEU A 154 -31.60 10.84 3.18
C LEU A 154 -30.84 9.76 2.40
N ASN A 155 -30.77 8.54 2.93
CA ASN A 155 -30.20 7.39 2.21
C ASN A 155 -30.89 7.16 0.86
N LYS A 156 -32.23 7.13 0.84
CA LYS A 156 -33.01 6.96 -0.41
C LYS A 156 -32.74 8.09 -1.39
N ARG A 157 -32.65 9.34 -0.92
CA ARG A 157 -32.38 10.52 -1.75
C ARG A 157 -30.97 10.47 -2.35
N ILE A 158 -29.97 10.08 -1.57
CA ILE A 158 -28.58 9.89 -2.03
C ILE A 158 -28.52 8.82 -3.12
N ASN A 159 -29.10 7.65 -2.89
CA ASN A 159 -29.10 6.57 -3.87
C ASN A 159 -29.80 6.99 -5.17
N LYS A 160 -30.99 7.57 -5.07
CA LYS A 160 -31.72 8.07 -6.25
C LYS A 160 -30.94 9.11 -7.05
N LEU A 161 -30.21 10.00 -6.36
CA LEU A 161 -29.38 11.01 -7.01
C LEU A 161 -28.12 10.40 -7.64
N ASN A 162 -27.47 9.44 -6.99
CA ASN A 162 -26.36 8.69 -7.56
C ASN A 162 -26.80 7.94 -8.82
N ASP A 163 -27.92 7.21 -8.77
CA ASP A 163 -28.47 6.49 -9.92
C ASP A 163 -28.74 7.46 -11.09
N LYS A 164 -29.29 8.64 -10.78
CA LYS A 164 -29.54 9.67 -11.79
C LYS A 164 -28.24 10.17 -12.43
N ILE A 165 -27.23 10.51 -11.62
CA ILE A 165 -25.93 10.99 -12.11
C ILE A 165 -25.22 9.92 -12.95
N GLU A 166 -25.26 8.67 -12.51
CA GLU A 166 -24.66 7.55 -13.23
C GLU A 166 -25.35 7.31 -14.58
N ASN A 167 -26.70 7.33 -14.60
CA ASN A 167 -27.47 7.21 -15.83
C ASN A 167 -27.19 8.38 -16.79
N GLU A 168 -27.16 9.62 -16.30
CA GLU A 168 -26.85 10.80 -17.13
C GLU A 168 -25.44 10.69 -17.73
N LYS A 169 -24.46 10.29 -16.92
CA LYS A 169 -23.07 10.07 -17.40
C LYS A 169 -22.99 8.93 -18.42
N TYR A 170 -23.76 7.87 -18.22
CA TYR A 170 -23.82 6.75 -19.16
C TYR A 170 -24.45 7.17 -20.49
N LEU A 171 -25.55 7.92 -20.46
CA LEU A 171 -26.18 8.48 -21.66
C LEU A 171 -25.25 9.44 -22.41
N ASP A 172 -24.58 10.34 -21.70
CA ASP A 172 -23.57 11.24 -22.29
C ASP A 172 -22.42 10.46 -22.93
N THR A 173 -21.97 9.38 -22.29
CA THR A 173 -20.97 8.49 -22.87
C THR A 173 -21.50 7.86 -24.16
N LEU A 174 -22.74 7.35 -24.17
CA LEU A 174 -23.35 6.75 -25.36
C LEU A 174 -23.51 7.73 -26.51
N THR A 175 -23.84 8.99 -26.25
CA THR A 175 -24.01 10.02 -27.29
C THR A 175 -22.68 10.49 -27.86
N ASN A 176 -21.61 10.51 -27.05
CA ASN A 176 -20.32 11.05 -27.45
C ASN A 176 -19.34 10.00 -28.00
N VAL A 177 -19.61 8.70 -27.78
CA VAL A 177 -18.78 7.61 -28.30
C VAL A 177 -18.81 7.61 -29.83
N ASN A 178 -17.62 7.61 -30.44
CA ASN A 178 -17.44 7.55 -31.88
C ASN A 178 -16.29 6.61 -32.28
N THR A 179 -16.22 6.30 -33.57
CA THR A 179 -15.23 5.36 -34.13
C THR A 179 -13.90 6.00 -34.52
N TYR A 180 -13.79 7.34 -34.48
CA TYR A 180 -12.64 8.08 -35.02
C TYR A 180 -11.55 8.34 -33.98
N ASP A 181 -11.92 8.57 -32.71
CA ASP A 181 -11.01 8.98 -31.64
C ASP A 181 -10.63 7.85 -30.66
N GLY A 182 -11.07 6.62 -30.94
CA GLY A 182 -10.82 5.45 -30.09
C GLY A 182 -11.73 5.33 -28.86
N THR A 183 -12.65 6.26 -28.62
CA THR A 183 -13.63 6.19 -27.51
C THR A 183 -14.52 4.95 -27.61
N PHE A 184 -14.93 4.56 -28.82
CA PHE A 184 -15.65 3.30 -29.05
C PHE A 184 -14.88 2.06 -28.60
N TRP A 185 -13.57 2.00 -28.86
CA TRP A 185 -12.75 0.88 -28.43
C TRP A 185 -12.60 0.83 -26.92
N ASN A 186 -12.41 1.99 -26.27
CA ASN A 186 -12.36 2.07 -24.81
C ASN A 186 -13.68 1.60 -24.17
N PHE A 187 -14.82 2.07 -24.70
CA PHE A 187 -16.15 1.67 -24.25
C PHE A 187 -16.36 0.16 -24.40
N THR A 188 -16.07 -0.40 -25.58
CA THR A 188 -16.36 -1.80 -25.91
C THR A 188 -15.37 -2.81 -25.33
N SER A 189 -14.13 -2.39 -25.04
CA SER A 189 -13.09 -3.27 -24.46
C SER A 189 -13.55 -3.95 -23.17
N SER A 190 -14.40 -3.28 -22.39
CA SER A 190 -14.95 -3.80 -21.15
C SER A 190 -15.86 -5.01 -21.35
N PHE A 191 -16.69 -5.01 -22.41
CA PHE A 191 -17.59 -6.11 -22.75
C PHE A 191 -16.84 -7.33 -23.31
N LYS A 192 -15.67 -7.10 -23.92
CA LYS A 192 -14.82 -8.17 -24.47
C LYS A 192 -13.94 -8.85 -23.42
N ARG A 193 -13.89 -8.34 -22.17
CA ARG A 193 -13.16 -9.01 -21.10
C ARG A 193 -13.80 -10.37 -20.83
N LYS A 194 -13.09 -11.44 -21.21
CA LYS A 194 -13.43 -12.80 -20.78
C LYS A 194 -13.41 -12.79 -19.26
N LYS A 195 -14.58 -13.00 -18.65
CA LYS A 195 -14.63 -13.29 -17.21
C LYS A 195 -13.80 -14.55 -17.01
N SER A 196 -12.80 -14.51 -16.14
CA SER A 196 -12.16 -15.74 -15.70
C SER A 196 -13.26 -16.58 -15.06
N ASN A 197 -13.52 -17.76 -15.63
CA ASN A 197 -14.39 -18.70 -14.94
C ASN A 197 -13.71 -19.02 -13.61
N ILE A 198 -14.39 -18.73 -12.51
CA ILE A 198 -13.94 -19.18 -11.20
C ILE A 198 -13.87 -20.71 -11.29
N PRO A 199 -12.69 -21.33 -11.10
CA PRO A 199 -12.57 -22.77 -11.20
C PRO A 199 -13.49 -23.41 -10.17
N THR A 200 -14.09 -24.55 -10.53
CA THR A 200 -14.92 -25.30 -9.61
C THR A 200 -14.10 -25.77 -8.41
N LEU A 201 -14.64 -25.63 -7.20
CA LEU A 201 -13.99 -26.15 -6.00
C LEU A 201 -13.88 -27.68 -6.10
N LYS A 202 -12.65 -28.18 -5.96
CA LYS A 202 -12.38 -29.62 -5.90
C LYS A 202 -12.39 -30.02 -4.43
N GLY A 203 -13.40 -30.77 -4.03
CA GLY A 203 -13.39 -31.44 -2.74
C GLY A 203 -12.49 -32.66 -2.76
N PRO A 204 -12.35 -33.34 -1.62
CA PRO A 204 -11.50 -34.53 -1.48
C PRO A 204 -11.86 -35.66 -2.46
N ALA A 205 -13.15 -35.81 -2.78
CA ALA A 205 -13.65 -36.90 -3.63
C ALA A 205 -14.10 -36.45 -5.03
N SER A 206 -14.67 -35.25 -5.18
CA SER A 206 -15.18 -34.77 -6.47
C SER A 206 -15.36 -33.24 -6.49
N ILE A 207 -15.83 -32.72 -7.62
CA ILE A 207 -16.16 -31.29 -7.76
C ILE A 207 -17.38 -30.96 -6.89
N ALA A 208 -17.23 -29.97 -6.01
CA ALA A 208 -18.33 -29.49 -5.16
C ALA A 208 -19.39 -28.74 -6.00
N GLN A 209 -20.57 -29.32 -6.11
CA GLN A 209 -21.69 -28.78 -6.89
C GLN A 209 -22.68 -28.01 -6.01
N ILE A 210 -23.04 -28.56 -4.86
CA ILE A 210 -24.01 -27.93 -3.94
C ILE A 210 -23.34 -27.02 -2.91
N ASN A 211 -24.11 -26.10 -2.33
CA ASN A 211 -23.58 -25.13 -1.36
C ASN A 211 -22.96 -25.79 -0.12
N LEU A 212 -23.53 -26.92 0.34
CA LEU A 212 -22.99 -27.68 1.47
C LEU A 212 -21.60 -28.24 1.15
N GLU A 213 -21.43 -28.88 0.00
CA GLU A 213 -20.13 -29.40 -0.45
C GLU A 213 -19.10 -28.29 -0.59
N LYS A 214 -19.49 -27.14 -1.14
CA LYS A 214 -18.61 -25.96 -1.27
C LYS A 214 -18.18 -25.44 0.10
N ALA A 215 -19.10 -25.36 1.06
CA ALA A 215 -18.82 -24.95 2.42
C ALA A 215 -17.82 -25.91 3.09
N ASN A 216 -18.03 -27.22 2.96
CA ASN A 216 -17.13 -28.23 3.49
C ASN A 216 -15.74 -28.16 2.83
N CYS A 217 -15.65 -28.03 1.51
CA CYS A 217 -14.36 -27.87 0.82
C CYS A 217 -13.55 -26.67 1.35
N ILE A 218 -14.24 -25.56 1.62
CA ILE A 218 -13.61 -24.36 2.19
C ILE A 218 -13.21 -24.63 3.64
N ALA A 219 -14.07 -25.27 4.44
CA ALA A 219 -13.78 -25.61 5.83
C ALA A 219 -12.54 -26.52 5.92
N ASP A 220 -12.49 -27.62 5.17
CA ASP A 220 -11.37 -28.55 5.12
C ASP A 220 -10.08 -27.85 4.69
N SER A 221 -10.15 -26.98 3.67
CA SER A 221 -8.99 -26.21 3.22
C SER A 221 -8.48 -25.24 4.28
N LEU A 222 -9.36 -24.58 5.03
CA LEU A 222 -8.98 -23.66 6.10
C LEU A 222 -8.41 -24.43 7.29
N GLU A 223 -9.06 -25.51 7.70
CA GLU A 223 -8.57 -26.39 8.77
C GLU A 223 -7.14 -26.84 8.49
N ASN A 224 -6.86 -27.38 7.30
CA ASN A 224 -5.52 -27.81 6.91
C ASN A 224 -4.49 -26.66 6.90
N GLN A 225 -4.89 -25.44 6.53
CA GLN A 225 -4.00 -24.28 6.53
C GLN A 225 -3.68 -23.76 7.95
N PHE A 226 -4.58 -23.97 8.90
CA PHE A 226 -4.44 -23.52 10.29
C PHE A 226 -4.00 -24.65 11.24
N GLN A 227 -3.61 -25.80 10.71
CA GLN A 227 -2.88 -26.81 11.47
C GLN A 227 -1.46 -26.33 11.78
N LEU A 228 -0.92 -26.76 12.92
CA LEU A 228 0.48 -26.57 13.23
C LEU A 228 1.32 -27.29 12.17
N ASN A 229 2.09 -26.54 11.39
CA ASN A 229 3.11 -27.13 10.54
C ASN A 229 4.08 -27.92 11.43
N GLU A 230 4.48 -29.12 11.01
CA GLU A 230 5.66 -29.77 11.57
C GLU A 230 6.86 -28.86 11.27
N LEU A 231 7.38 -28.20 12.31
CA LEU A 231 8.52 -27.28 12.19
C LEU A 231 9.86 -28.03 12.04
N HIS A 232 9.83 -29.35 12.20
CA HIS A 232 10.99 -30.23 12.17
C HIS A 232 10.88 -31.19 11.00
N ASP A 233 11.59 -30.87 9.93
CA ASP A 233 11.83 -31.77 8.81
C ASP A 233 13.32 -32.13 8.79
N ASN A 234 13.64 -33.37 9.17
CA ASN A 234 15.03 -33.83 9.31
C ASN A 234 15.84 -33.65 8.02
N ASP A 235 15.21 -33.80 6.86
CA ASP A 235 15.87 -33.64 5.56
C ASP A 235 16.25 -32.18 5.32
N THR A 236 15.31 -31.25 5.53
CA THR A 236 15.56 -29.80 5.44
C THR A 236 16.60 -29.36 6.47
N GLU A 237 16.51 -29.82 7.71
CA GLU A 237 17.49 -29.50 8.77
C GLU A 237 18.89 -29.98 8.40
N THR A 238 19.01 -31.18 7.83
CA THR A 238 20.29 -31.74 7.38
C THR A 238 20.87 -30.92 6.22
N ILE A 239 20.05 -30.52 5.25
CA ILE A 239 20.48 -29.68 4.12
C ILE A 239 20.97 -28.32 4.62
N VAL A 240 20.20 -27.66 5.48
CA VAL A 240 20.56 -26.36 6.06
C VAL A 240 21.83 -26.49 6.90
N GLY A 241 21.93 -27.51 7.76
CA GLY A 241 23.11 -27.77 8.58
C GLY A 241 24.37 -28.02 7.75
N ASN A 242 24.27 -28.81 6.68
CA ASN A 242 25.37 -29.03 5.74
C ASN A 242 25.78 -27.75 5.03
N SER A 243 24.82 -26.95 4.55
CA SER A 243 25.10 -25.67 3.88
C SER A 243 25.80 -24.68 4.81
N VAL A 244 25.35 -24.56 6.06
CA VAL A 244 25.96 -23.69 7.07
C VAL A 244 27.38 -24.16 7.40
N ARG A 245 27.57 -25.47 7.59
CA ARG A 245 28.90 -26.05 7.87
C ARG A 245 29.86 -25.83 6.70
N CYS A 246 29.42 -26.02 5.47
CA CYS A 246 30.23 -25.73 4.28
C CYS A 246 30.62 -24.26 4.25
N PHE A 247 29.67 -23.34 4.42
CA PHE A 247 29.92 -21.90 4.42
C PHE A 247 30.98 -21.50 5.47
N LEU A 248 30.80 -21.94 6.72
CA LEU A 248 31.73 -21.66 7.82
C LEU A 248 33.13 -22.24 7.58
N ASN A 249 33.24 -23.39 6.92
CA ASN A 249 34.52 -24.03 6.60
C ASN A 249 35.20 -23.46 5.35
N THR A 250 34.47 -22.72 4.50
CA THR A 250 35.01 -22.04 3.30
C THR A 250 35.47 -20.61 3.55
N VAL A 251 35.29 -20.06 4.75
CA VAL A 251 35.76 -18.70 5.05
C VAL A 251 37.30 -18.69 5.05
N PRO A 252 37.97 -17.87 4.22
CA PRO A 252 39.41 -17.76 4.25
C PRO A 252 39.88 -17.20 5.60
N ASN A 253 40.93 -17.78 6.19
CA ASN A 253 41.53 -17.31 7.45
C ASN A 253 42.26 -15.95 7.31
N HIS A 254 42.42 -15.43 6.08
CA HIS A 254 43.02 -14.14 5.79
C HIS A 254 42.09 -13.30 4.90
N PHE A 255 41.69 -12.13 5.39
CA PHE A 255 40.77 -11.20 4.73
C PHE A 255 41.44 -10.24 3.73
N ASN A 256 42.73 -10.43 3.41
CA ASN A 256 43.52 -9.44 2.68
C ASN A 256 43.68 -9.72 1.18
N ASP A 257 43.19 -10.86 0.67
CA ASP A 257 43.43 -11.29 -0.72
C ASP A 257 42.20 -11.19 -1.63
N PHE A 258 41.22 -10.35 -1.29
CA PHE A 258 40.10 -10.11 -2.20
C PHE A 258 40.54 -9.16 -3.33
N PRO A 259 40.42 -9.57 -4.60
CA PRO A 259 40.62 -8.63 -5.69
C PRO A 259 39.59 -7.50 -5.58
N PRO A 260 39.93 -6.27 -5.99
CA PRO A 260 38.95 -5.19 -6.06
C PRO A 260 37.76 -5.61 -6.92
N THR A 261 36.56 -5.27 -6.46
CA THR A 261 35.30 -5.61 -7.13
C THR A 261 35.32 -5.14 -8.58
N ASN A 262 34.99 -6.03 -9.52
CA ASN A 262 34.93 -5.69 -10.93
C ASN A 262 33.67 -4.85 -11.22
N ASN A 263 33.77 -3.83 -12.08
CA ASN A 263 32.62 -3.04 -12.55
C ASN A 263 31.48 -3.93 -13.09
N ASN A 264 31.79 -5.02 -13.77
CA ASN A 264 30.79 -5.98 -14.27
C ASN A 264 30.02 -6.67 -13.14
N GLU A 265 30.68 -6.97 -12.02
CA GLU A 265 30.04 -7.56 -10.85
C GLU A 265 29.06 -6.56 -10.21
N ILE A 266 29.48 -5.30 -10.05
CA ILE A 266 28.64 -4.22 -9.54
C ILE A 266 27.41 -4.02 -10.44
N ILE A 267 27.61 -3.96 -11.76
CA ILE A 267 26.52 -3.82 -12.73
C ILE A 267 25.54 -5.01 -12.64
N ASN A 268 26.05 -6.24 -12.49
CA ASN A 268 25.21 -7.42 -12.34
C ASN A 268 24.39 -7.40 -11.04
N CYS A 269 24.98 -6.92 -9.94
CA CYS A 269 24.27 -6.70 -8.68
C CYS A 269 23.18 -5.64 -8.84
N ILE A 270 23.49 -4.50 -9.46
CA ILE A 270 22.51 -3.42 -9.72
C ILE A 270 21.34 -3.94 -10.56
N LYS A 271 21.61 -4.69 -11.63
CA LYS A 271 20.56 -5.25 -12.52
C LYS A 271 19.60 -6.21 -11.79
N LYS A 272 20.05 -6.88 -10.73
CA LYS A 272 19.25 -7.80 -9.92
C LYS A 272 18.41 -7.09 -8.84
N LEU A 273 18.59 -5.79 -8.63
CA LEU A 273 17.85 -5.05 -7.62
C LEU A 273 16.35 -4.99 -7.93
N ASN A 274 15.52 -5.31 -6.93
CA ASN A 274 14.08 -5.16 -7.04
C ASN A 274 13.68 -3.68 -6.99
N LYS A 275 13.11 -3.18 -8.09
CA LYS A 275 12.72 -1.78 -8.31
C LYS A 275 11.80 -1.17 -7.23
N ASN A 276 11.00 -1.99 -6.56
CA ASN A 276 9.96 -1.52 -5.63
C ASN A 276 10.38 -1.60 -4.15
N LYS A 277 11.65 -1.88 -3.86
CA LYS A 277 12.15 -1.83 -2.48
C LYS A 277 12.17 -0.40 -1.96
N ALA A 278 11.90 -0.26 -0.67
CA ALA A 278 12.00 1.01 0.03
C ALA A 278 13.46 1.51 0.03
N PRO A 279 13.68 2.84 0.01
CA PRO A 279 15.02 3.41 0.18
C PRO A 279 15.59 3.10 1.56
N GLY A 280 16.92 3.18 1.68
CA GLY A 280 17.62 3.16 2.96
C GLY A 280 17.53 4.50 3.70
N TYR A 281 18.40 4.68 4.69
CA TYR A 281 18.55 5.94 5.42
C TYR A 281 19.01 7.10 4.50
N ASP A 282 19.77 6.78 3.46
CA ASP A 282 20.22 7.66 2.37
C ASP A 282 19.08 8.24 1.51
N GLY A 283 17.86 7.70 1.60
CA GLY A 283 16.75 8.10 0.73
C GLY A 283 16.89 7.66 -0.74
N ILE A 284 17.95 6.91 -1.08
CA ILE A 284 18.22 6.41 -2.43
C ILE A 284 17.53 5.06 -2.58
N ASN A 285 16.62 4.95 -3.55
CA ASN A 285 15.93 3.68 -3.81
C ASN A 285 16.50 2.98 -5.05
N ASN A 286 16.26 1.68 -5.15
CA ASN A 286 16.72 0.84 -6.27
C ASN A 286 16.33 1.39 -7.65
N LYS A 287 15.21 2.10 -7.75
CA LYS A 287 14.78 2.72 -9.01
C LYS A 287 15.69 3.89 -9.43
N ILE A 288 16.25 4.66 -8.49
CA ILE A 288 17.30 5.65 -8.79
C ILE A 288 18.54 4.94 -9.30
N ILE A 289 19.02 3.95 -8.55
CA ILE A 289 20.28 3.22 -8.85
C ILE A 289 20.24 2.61 -10.26
N LEU A 290 19.12 1.98 -10.61
CA LEU A 290 18.89 1.41 -11.95
C LEU A 290 18.84 2.45 -13.09
N ASN A 291 18.70 3.74 -12.77
CA ASN A 291 18.67 4.83 -13.74
C ASN A 291 19.91 5.73 -13.68
N LEU A 292 20.92 5.39 -12.87
CA LEU A 292 22.22 6.04 -12.95
C LEU A 292 22.81 5.84 -14.35
N PRO A 293 23.56 6.83 -14.87
CA PRO A 293 24.21 6.70 -16.16
C PRO A 293 25.29 5.61 -16.09
N TYR A 294 25.34 4.75 -17.11
CA TYR A 294 26.45 3.83 -17.33
C TYR A 294 27.41 4.51 -18.29
N HIS A 295 28.68 4.64 -17.88
CA HIS A 295 29.75 4.87 -18.83
C HIS A 295 30.19 3.50 -19.34
N ASP A 296 29.74 3.13 -20.54
CA ASP A 296 30.34 2.04 -21.29
C ASP A 296 31.76 2.50 -21.65
N TYR A 297 32.75 2.02 -20.91
CA TYR A 297 34.16 2.11 -21.26
C TYR A 297 34.55 0.92 -22.13
#